data_AF-A0A8S8XW01-F1
#
_entry.id   AF-A0A8S8XW01-F1
#
_cell.length_a   1.000
_cell.length_b   1.000
_cell.length_c   1.000
_cell.angle_alpha   90.00
_cell.angle_beta   90.00
_cell.angle_gamma   90.00
#
_symmetry.space_group_name_H-M   'P 1'
#
loop_
_entity.id
_entity.type
_entity.pdbx_description
1 polymer ?
#
loop_
_entity_poly.entity_id
_entity_poly.type
_entity_poly.pdbx_seq_one_letter_code
_entity_poly.pdbx_strand_id
1 'polypeptide(L)'
;MLLEELQKKLQSEIDSFGPDIVHGFSLVNHGMYASRISNYSKIVTAMGSDVLISPNESKLLAWIVKKTVNNSNLVISVADHLNDVVSPWKKNHVESITSPLGIDVKKFKPLKKENLIVFNRGFKEVYSPLTLVEAISEISDKIKDYKVIMCGKGPLLEACKNYVKETILK
;
A
#
# COMPACT_ATOMS: atom_id res chain seq x y z
N MET A 1 -3.79 -10.75 -27.00
CA MET A 1 -5.15 -11.29 -27.18
C MET A 1 -6.03 -11.07 -25.94
N LEU A 2 -5.85 -11.79 -24.82
CA LEU A 2 -6.70 -11.63 -23.62
C LEU A 2 -6.71 -10.22 -23.01
N LEU A 3 -5.55 -9.55 -22.92
CA LEU A 3 -5.45 -8.23 -22.29
C LEU A 3 -6.10 -7.11 -23.13
N GLU A 4 -6.02 -7.22 -24.46
CA GLU A 4 -6.61 -6.24 -25.38
C GLU A 4 -8.13 -6.35 -25.41
N GLU A 5 -8.66 -7.58 -25.38
CA GLU A 5 -10.09 -7.83 -25.31
C GLU A 5 -10.69 -7.30 -24.01
N LEU A 6 -10.02 -7.56 -22.87
CA LEU A 6 -10.39 -6.99 -21.58
C LEU A 6 -10.35 -5.46 -21.61
N GLN A 7 -9.32 -4.87 -22.21
CA GLN A 7 -9.19 -3.40 -22.33
C GLN A 7 -10.34 -2.80 -23.16
N LYS A 8 -10.71 -3.43 -24.28
CA LYS A 8 -11.84 -2.98 -25.11
C LYS A 8 -13.16 -3.06 -24.35
N LYS A 9 -13.39 -4.16 -23.63
CA LYS A 9 -14.58 -4.31 -22.80
C LYS A 9 -14.64 -3.23 -21.71
N LEU A 10 -13.54 -3.03 -20.98
CA LEU A 10 -13.47 -1.99 -19.95
C LEU A 10 -13.69 -0.58 -20.53
N GLN A 11 -13.11 -0.28 -21.69
CA GLN A 11 -13.35 0.99 -22.39
C GLN A 11 -14.83 1.15 -22.72
N SER A 12 -15.49 0.12 -23.28
CA SER A 12 -16.91 0.19 -23.62
C SER A 12 -17.80 0.41 -22.40
N GLU A 13 -17.50 -0.21 -21.27
CA GLU A 13 -18.24 0.00 -20.01
C GLU A 13 -18.04 1.42 -19.47
N ILE A 14 -16.81 1.95 -19.56
CA ILE A 14 -16.50 3.33 -19.16
C ILE A 14 -17.17 4.34 -20.09
N ASP A 15 -17.16 4.09 -21.39
CA ASP A 15 -17.82 4.95 -22.39
C ASP A 15 -19.34 5.01 -22.14
N SER A 16 -19.95 3.86 -21.80
CA SER A 16 -21.36 3.76 -21.42
C SER A 16 -21.69 4.53 -20.13
N PHE A 17 -20.78 4.48 -19.15
CA PHE A 17 -20.92 5.25 -17.91
C PHE A 17 -20.71 6.76 -18.11
N GLY A 18 -19.83 7.14 -19.04
CA GLY A 18 -19.54 8.53 -19.40
C GLY A 18 -18.97 9.40 -18.27
N PRO A 19 -17.89 8.99 -17.58
CA PRO A 19 -17.33 9.77 -16.48
C PRO A 19 -16.56 11.01 -16.96
N ASP A 20 -16.37 12.00 -16.09
CA ASP A 20 -15.41 13.08 -16.35
C ASP A 20 -13.95 12.61 -16.18
N ILE A 21 -13.73 11.69 -15.25
CA ILE A 21 -12.41 11.23 -14.81
C ILE A 21 -12.42 9.72 -14.59
N VAL A 22 -11.33 9.06 -14.99
CA VAL A 22 -11.04 7.67 -14.63
C VAL A 22 -9.91 7.64 -13.62
N HIS A 23 -10.18 7.12 -12.42
CA HIS A 23 -9.23 7.09 -11.31
C HIS A 23 -8.85 5.65 -10.92
N GLY A 24 -7.58 5.27 -11.08
CA GLY A 24 -7.08 3.95 -10.71
C GLY A 24 -6.14 3.97 -9.50
N PHE A 25 -6.36 3.09 -8.54
CA PHE A 25 -5.46 2.87 -7.39
C PHE A 25 -4.44 1.76 -7.68
N SER A 26 -3.22 1.92 -7.17
CA SER A 26 -2.07 1.03 -7.38
C SER A 26 -1.57 1.05 -8.83
N LEU A 27 -0.34 1.51 -9.04
CA LEU A 27 0.27 1.70 -10.36
C LEU A 27 0.39 0.40 -11.19
N VAL A 28 0.50 -0.75 -10.51
CA VAL A 28 0.59 -2.08 -11.14
C VAL A 28 -0.75 -2.78 -11.32
N ASN A 29 -1.85 -2.24 -10.76
CA ASN A 29 -3.17 -2.89 -10.80
C ASN A 29 -4.21 -1.98 -11.46
N HIS A 30 -5.19 -1.46 -10.73
CA HIS A 30 -6.25 -0.62 -11.30
C HIS A 30 -5.68 0.64 -11.97
N GLY A 31 -4.60 1.22 -11.43
CA GLY A 31 -3.87 2.31 -12.07
C GLY A 31 -3.40 1.95 -13.48
N MET A 32 -2.87 0.74 -13.70
CA MET A 32 -2.44 0.26 -15.01
C MET A 32 -3.61 0.26 -16.01
N TYR A 33 -4.77 -0.27 -15.61
CA TYR A 33 -5.95 -0.31 -16.46
C TYR A 33 -6.52 1.08 -16.74
N ALA A 34 -6.69 1.90 -15.69
CA ALA A 34 -7.15 3.28 -15.80
C ALA A 34 -6.28 4.11 -16.76
N SER A 35 -4.95 3.98 -16.66
CA SER A 35 -4.01 4.72 -17.50
C SER A 35 -4.15 4.43 -19.01
N ARG A 36 -4.72 3.27 -19.37
CA ARG A 36 -4.90 2.83 -20.76
C ARG A 36 -6.24 3.22 -21.36
N ILE A 37 -7.14 3.79 -20.56
CA ILE A 37 -8.40 4.32 -21.05
C ILE A 37 -8.14 5.56 -21.92
N SER A 38 -8.90 5.66 -23.00
CA SER A 38 -8.85 6.76 -23.96
C SER A 38 -10.03 7.71 -23.73
N ASN A 39 -9.91 8.94 -24.25
CA ASN A 39 -10.95 9.99 -24.24
C ASN A 39 -11.31 10.61 -22.88
N TYR A 40 -10.69 10.16 -21.78
CA TYR A 40 -10.97 10.68 -20.43
C TYR A 40 -9.70 11.17 -19.73
N SER A 41 -9.89 12.12 -18.82
CA SER A 41 -8.84 12.51 -17.88
C SER A 41 -8.54 11.36 -16.92
N LYS A 42 -7.25 11.04 -16.78
CA LYS A 42 -6.79 9.89 -16.02
C LYS A 42 -6.00 10.30 -14.80
N ILE A 43 -6.47 9.83 -13.65
CA ILE A 43 -5.79 9.99 -12.37
C ILE A 43 -5.34 8.61 -11.91
N VAL A 44 -4.12 8.52 -11.36
CA VAL A 44 -3.65 7.30 -10.71
C VAL A 44 -3.14 7.61 -9.31
N THR A 45 -3.51 6.77 -8.34
CA THR A 45 -2.96 6.86 -6.98
C THR A 45 -1.86 5.84 -6.78
N ALA A 46 -0.65 6.36 -6.56
CA ALA A 46 0.52 5.63 -6.13
C ALA A 46 0.41 5.33 -4.62
N MET A 47 0.42 4.05 -4.27
CA MET A 47 0.40 3.58 -2.88
C MET A 47 1.84 3.33 -2.42
N GLY A 48 2.09 2.30 -1.61
CA GLY A 48 3.45 1.99 -1.14
C GLY A 48 4.19 0.99 -2.03
N SER A 49 3.75 -0.27 -2.02
CA SER A 49 4.50 -1.39 -2.61
C SER A 49 4.63 -1.31 -4.13
N ASP A 50 3.62 -0.76 -4.81
CA ASP A 50 3.61 -0.55 -6.26
C ASP A 50 4.67 0.46 -6.73
N VAL A 51 5.13 1.34 -5.83
CA VAL A 51 6.21 2.30 -6.07
C VAL A 51 7.55 1.80 -5.54
N LEU A 52 7.58 1.29 -4.31
CA LEU A 52 8.84 0.99 -3.61
C LEU A 52 9.38 -0.42 -3.88
N ILE A 53 8.49 -1.39 -4.13
CA ILE A 53 8.84 -2.80 -4.22
C ILE A 53 8.73 -3.26 -5.68
N SER A 54 7.54 -3.14 -6.28
CA SER A 54 7.24 -3.73 -7.59
C SER A 54 8.21 -3.33 -8.72
N PRO A 55 8.66 -2.07 -8.84
CA PRO A 55 9.64 -1.70 -9.88
C PRO A 55 10.98 -2.43 -9.74
N ASN A 56 11.33 -2.89 -8.54
CA ASN A 56 12.58 -3.60 -8.26
C ASN A 56 12.43 -5.13 -8.39
N GLU A 57 11.21 -5.65 -8.39
CA GLU A 57 10.95 -7.09 -8.53
C GLU A 57 11.20 -7.60 -9.96
N SER A 58 10.93 -6.78 -10.99
CA SER A 58 11.26 -7.13 -12.37
C SER A 58 11.30 -5.93 -13.32
N LYS A 59 12.02 -6.07 -14.44
CA LYS A 59 12.03 -5.09 -15.54
C LYS A 59 10.62 -4.85 -16.12
N LEU A 60 9.78 -5.90 -16.15
CA LEU A 60 8.41 -5.79 -16.63
C LEU A 60 7.58 -4.89 -15.71
N LEU A 61 7.66 -5.09 -14.40
CA LEU A 61 6.95 -4.27 -13.43
C LEU A 61 7.47 -2.83 -13.42
N ALA A 62 8.79 -2.63 -13.52
CA ALA A 62 9.37 -1.30 -13.69
C ALA A 62 8.79 -0.58 -14.92
N TRP A 63 8.67 -1.31 -16.04
CA TRP A 63 8.07 -0.77 -17.27
C TRP A 63 6.58 -0.46 -17.09
N ILE A 64 5.81 -1.37 -16.48
CA ILE A 64 4.37 -1.17 -16.21
C ILE A 64 4.18 0.09 -15.37
N VAL A 65 4.88 0.23 -14.25
CA VAL A 65 4.74 1.39 -13.34
C VAL A 65 5.05 2.70 -14.05
N LYS A 66 6.18 2.77 -14.76
CA LYS A 66 6.54 3.96 -15.55
C LYS A 66 5.52 4.25 -16.65
N LYS A 67 4.97 3.22 -17.29
CA LYS A 67 3.96 3.38 -18.34
C LYS A 67 2.63 3.88 -17.77
N THR A 68 2.22 3.35 -16.62
CA THR A 68 1.03 3.80 -15.88
C THR A 68 1.12 5.28 -15.55
N VAL A 69 2.24 5.72 -14.97
CA VAL A 69 2.52 7.12 -14.66
C VAL A 69 2.44 8.00 -15.92
N ASN A 70 3.18 7.61 -16.96
CA ASN A 70 3.30 8.42 -18.18
C ASN A 70 2.05 8.48 -19.05
N ASN A 71 1.11 7.56 -18.84
CA ASN A 71 -0.17 7.54 -19.54
C ASN A 71 -1.31 8.21 -18.75
N SER A 72 -1.03 8.75 -17.56
CA SER A 72 -1.96 9.51 -16.74
C SER A 72 -1.84 11.02 -16.97
N ASN A 73 -2.83 11.78 -16.51
CA ASN A 73 -2.78 13.25 -16.45
C ASN A 73 -2.24 13.71 -15.08
N LEU A 74 -2.63 13.01 -14.01
CA LEU A 74 -2.22 13.30 -12.65
C LEU A 74 -1.85 12.01 -11.90
N VAL A 75 -0.72 12.05 -11.19
CA VAL A 75 -0.35 11.03 -10.20
C VAL A 75 -0.53 11.60 -8.79
N ILE A 76 -1.31 10.90 -7.98
CA ILE A 76 -1.47 11.19 -6.55
C ILE A 76 -0.63 10.21 -5.76
N SER A 77 0.35 10.70 -5.01
CA SER A 77 1.12 9.88 -4.07
C SER A 77 0.53 9.99 -2.67
N VAL A 78 0.41 8.87 -1.95
CA VAL A 78 -0.15 8.89 -0.59
C VAL A 78 0.81 9.42 0.49
N ALA A 79 2.05 9.74 0.11
CA ALA A 79 3.06 10.36 0.96
C ALA A 79 4.12 11.07 0.12
N ASP A 80 4.81 12.06 0.69
CA ASP A 80 5.80 12.87 -0.05
C ASP A 80 6.97 12.02 -0.57
N HIS A 81 7.50 11.12 0.26
CA HIS A 81 8.60 10.24 -0.16
C HIS A 81 8.23 9.35 -1.37
N LEU A 82 6.95 9.04 -1.57
CA LEU A 82 6.50 8.31 -2.76
C LEU A 82 6.45 9.23 -3.97
N ASN A 83 6.05 10.49 -3.78
CA ASN A 83 6.09 11.50 -4.83
C ASN A 83 7.52 11.74 -5.31
N ASP A 84 8.51 11.76 -4.39
CA ASP A 84 9.93 11.88 -4.74
C ASP A 84 10.42 10.72 -5.61
N VAL A 85 9.93 9.50 -5.36
CA VAL A 85 10.27 8.31 -6.16
C VAL A 85 9.58 8.33 -7.53
N VAL A 86 8.32 8.79 -7.58
CA VAL A 86 7.51 8.84 -8.81
C VAL A 86 7.91 10.00 -9.72
N SER A 87 8.29 11.15 -9.16
CA SER A 87 8.53 12.39 -9.90
C SER A 87 9.53 12.23 -11.05
N PRO A 88 10.68 11.52 -10.88
CA PRO A 88 11.63 11.26 -11.96
C PRO A 88 11.08 10.39 -13.11
N TRP A 89 9.95 9.70 -12.92
CA TRP A 89 9.36 8.83 -13.95
C TRP A 89 8.42 9.58 -14.89
N LYS A 90 8.02 10.80 -14.53
CA LYS A 90 6.99 11.58 -15.22
C LYS A 90 7.52 12.23 -16.50
N LYS A 91 6.66 12.28 -17.51
CA LYS A 91 6.79 13.19 -18.64
C LYS A 91 6.22 14.56 -18.28
N ASN A 92 6.60 15.58 -19.04
CA ASN A 92 6.24 16.98 -18.79
C ASN A 92 4.73 17.23 -18.71
N HIS A 93 3.90 16.42 -19.38
CA HIS A 93 2.44 16.57 -19.36
C HIS A 93 1.78 15.94 -18.13
N VAL A 94 2.54 15.27 -17.26
CA VAL A 94 2.02 14.55 -16.09
C VAL A 94 2.25 15.34 -14.82
N GLU A 95 1.17 15.80 -14.23
CA GLU A 95 1.20 16.45 -12.92
C GLU A 95 1.39 15.41 -11.80
N SER A 96 1.92 15.84 -10.67
CA SER A 96 1.85 15.01 -9.46
C SER A 96 1.68 15.83 -8.20
N ILE A 97 0.93 15.26 -7.26
CA ILE A 97 0.66 15.84 -5.95
C ILE A 97 0.78 14.77 -4.88
N THR A 98 1.00 15.21 -3.64
CA THR A 98 0.84 14.34 -2.47
C THR A 98 -0.55 14.54 -1.87
N SER A 99 -1.26 13.45 -1.64
CA SER A 99 -2.52 13.45 -0.87
C SER A 99 -2.61 12.18 -0.01
N PRO A 100 -2.41 12.28 1.31
CA PRO A 100 -2.54 11.14 2.22
C PRO A 100 -3.94 10.53 2.22
N LEU A 101 -4.03 9.23 2.53
CA LEU A 101 -5.31 8.57 2.75
C LEU A 101 -5.87 8.93 4.13
N GLY A 102 -7.09 9.45 4.14
CA GLY A 102 -7.82 9.76 5.37
C GLY A 102 -8.43 8.53 6.03
N ILE A 103 -8.96 8.73 7.24
CA ILE A 103 -9.75 7.75 7.99
C ILE A 103 -11.11 8.35 8.37
N ASP A 104 -12.09 7.51 8.64
CA ASP A 104 -13.39 7.96 9.16
C ASP A 104 -13.25 8.41 10.63
N VAL A 105 -13.26 9.72 10.86
CA VAL A 105 -13.12 10.31 12.19
C VAL A 105 -14.33 10.10 13.11
N LYS A 106 -15.50 9.71 12.57
CA LYS A 106 -16.65 9.34 13.39
C LYS A 106 -16.46 7.95 14.01
N LYS A 107 -15.81 7.05 13.27
CA LYS A 107 -15.44 5.71 13.73
C LYS A 107 -14.16 5.71 14.56
N PHE A 108 -13.11 6.35 14.07
CA PHE A 108 -11.79 6.43 14.70
C PHE A 108 -11.66 7.72 15.50
N LYS A 109 -12.24 7.72 16.70
CA LYS A 109 -12.15 8.81 17.67
C LYS A 109 -11.31 8.39 18.88
N PRO A 110 -10.68 9.33 19.60
CA PRO A 110 -9.98 9.02 20.84
C PRO A 110 -10.91 8.32 21.85
N LEU A 111 -10.43 7.21 22.42
CA LEU A 111 -11.09 6.47 23.49
C LEU A 111 -10.21 6.49 24.74
N LYS A 112 -10.74 6.01 25.87
CA LYS A 112 -9.93 5.75 27.06
C LYS A 112 -8.81 4.78 26.68
N LYS A 113 -7.57 5.19 26.91
CA LYS A 113 -6.39 4.35 26.60
C LYS A 113 -6.28 3.22 27.62
N GLU A 114 -5.82 2.07 27.15
CA GLU A 114 -5.44 0.91 27.94
C GLU A 114 -3.93 0.67 27.79
N ASN A 115 -3.32 -0.06 28.72
CA ASN A 115 -1.93 -0.53 28.60
C ASN A 115 -1.85 -1.68 27.59
N LEU A 116 -2.10 -1.36 26.33
CA LEU A 116 -2.23 -2.32 25.24
C LEU A 116 -1.28 -1.95 24.09
N ILE A 117 -0.42 -2.89 23.72
CA ILE A 117 0.44 -2.81 22.56
C ILE A 117 -0.22 -3.60 21.44
N VAL A 118 -0.48 -2.95 20.29
CA VAL A 118 -1.15 -3.57 19.14
C VAL A 118 -0.23 -3.57 17.94
N PHE A 119 0.02 -4.75 17.37
CA PHE A 119 0.63 -4.93 16.07
C PHE A 119 -0.44 -5.34 15.06
N ASN A 120 -0.84 -4.43 14.19
CA ASN A 120 -1.94 -4.61 13.24
C ASN A 120 -1.44 -4.92 11.81
N ARG A 121 -0.30 -5.60 11.67
CA ARG A 121 0.30 -5.98 10.38
C ARG A 121 0.42 -7.50 10.26
N GLY A 122 0.65 -8.00 9.04
CA GLY A 122 0.88 -9.43 8.83
C GLY A 122 2.25 -9.90 9.34
N PHE A 123 2.42 -11.21 9.48
CA PHE A 123 3.69 -11.83 9.91
C PHE A 123 4.62 -12.09 8.72
N LYS A 124 4.99 -11.02 8.02
CA LYS A 124 5.91 -11.04 6.87
C LYS A 124 7.18 -10.26 7.19
N GLU A 125 8.27 -10.58 6.53
CA GLU A 125 9.59 -9.96 6.74
C GLU A 125 9.53 -8.42 6.64
N VAL A 126 8.83 -7.88 5.64
CA VAL A 126 8.66 -6.43 5.44
C VAL A 126 8.00 -5.70 6.63
N TYR A 127 7.29 -6.43 7.50
CA TYR A 127 6.65 -5.87 8.68
C TYR A 127 7.43 -6.15 9.98
N SER A 128 8.54 -6.89 9.89
CA SER A 128 9.47 -7.20 10.99
C SER A 128 8.78 -7.56 12.32
N PRO A 129 7.87 -8.55 12.36
CA PRO A 129 7.13 -8.90 13.58
C PRO A 129 8.03 -9.43 14.70
N LEU A 130 9.18 -10.05 14.36
CA LEU A 130 10.15 -10.55 15.34
C LEU A 130 10.75 -9.43 16.18
N THR A 131 11.07 -8.29 15.56
CA THR A 131 11.61 -7.12 16.26
C THR A 131 10.69 -6.63 17.37
N LEU A 132 9.37 -6.74 17.18
CA LEU A 132 8.43 -6.39 18.25
C LEU A 132 8.52 -7.37 19.43
N VAL A 133 8.48 -8.68 19.19
CA VAL A 133 8.52 -9.65 20.30
C VAL A 133 9.86 -9.63 21.03
N GLU A 134 10.97 -9.38 20.32
CA GLU A 134 12.29 -9.13 20.90
C GLU A 134 12.26 -7.91 21.82
N ALA A 135 11.77 -6.78 21.32
CA ALA A 135 11.67 -5.55 22.12
C ALA A 135 10.77 -5.72 23.36
N ILE A 136 9.67 -6.49 23.25
CA ILE A 136 8.82 -6.82 24.40
C ILE A 136 9.60 -7.64 25.44
N SER A 137 10.38 -8.63 25.01
CA SER A 137 11.19 -9.43 25.94
C SER A 137 12.23 -8.59 26.68
N GLU A 138 12.79 -7.56 26.06
CA GLU A 138 13.80 -6.69 26.71
C GLU A 138 13.21 -5.73 27.76
N ILE A 139 11.89 -5.49 27.69
CA ILE A 139 11.20 -4.55 28.58
C ILE A 139 10.19 -5.22 29.50
N SER A 140 9.92 -6.52 29.35
CA SER A 140 8.83 -7.22 30.06
C SER A 140 8.92 -7.07 31.58
N ASP A 141 10.12 -7.04 32.13
CA ASP A 141 10.35 -6.90 33.58
C ASP A 141 10.25 -5.44 34.05
N LYS A 142 10.27 -4.49 33.11
CA LYS A 142 10.25 -3.03 33.35
C LYS A 142 8.85 -2.44 33.25
N ILE A 143 7.93 -3.12 32.56
CA ILE A 143 6.54 -2.69 32.40
C ILE A 143 5.59 -3.65 33.11
N LYS A 144 4.62 -3.11 33.85
CA LYS A 144 3.61 -3.90 34.58
C LYS A 144 2.24 -3.71 33.96
N ASP A 145 1.39 -4.74 34.09
CA ASP A 145 -0.01 -4.71 33.68
C ASP A 145 -0.20 -4.23 32.24
N TYR A 146 0.39 -4.98 31.29
CA TYR A 146 0.29 -4.71 29.86
C TYR A 146 -0.23 -5.94 29.10
N LYS A 147 -0.82 -5.69 27.94
CA LYS A 147 -1.22 -6.73 26.98
C LYS A 147 -0.58 -6.46 25.63
N VAL A 148 -0.24 -7.53 24.91
CA VAL A 148 0.25 -7.45 23.53
C VAL A 148 -0.72 -8.23 22.64
N ILE A 149 -1.24 -7.57 21.61
CA ILE A 149 -2.07 -8.19 20.58
C ILE A 149 -1.38 -8.04 19.24
N MET A 150 -0.98 -9.18 18.65
CA MET A 150 -0.44 -9.23 17.30
C MET A 150 -1.48 -9.86 16.36
N CYS A 151 -2.00 -9.06 15.44
CA CYS A 151 -3.04 -9.46 14.50
C CYS A 151 -2.45 -10.03 13.20
N GLY A 152 -3.26 -10.75 12.43
CA GLY A 152 -2.90 -11.18 11.08
C GLY A 152 -2.29 -12.57 10.99
N LYS A 153 -1.82 -12.92 9.80
CA LYS A 153 -1.20 -14.21 9.47
C LYS A 153 0.08 -13.98 8.68
N GLY A 154 0.93 -14.99 8.60
CA GLY A 154 2.10 -14.97 7.74
C GLY A 154 3.15 -16.01 8.13
N PRO A 155 4.18 -16.19 7.29
CA PRO A 155 5.22 -17.21 7.49
C PRO A 155 5.95 -17.10 8.83
N LEU A 156 6.11 -15.88 9.37
CA LEU A 156 6.85 -15.65 10.60
C LEU A 156 6.02 -15.84 11.88
N LEU A 157 4.76 -16.25 11.78
CA LEU A 157 3.87 -16.39 12.93
C LEU A 157 4.38 -17.42 13.94
N GLU A 158 4.74 -18.62 13.48
CA GLU A 158 5.22 -19.68 14.36
C GLU A 158 6.57 -19.33 15.00
N ALA A 159 7.45 -18.67 14.25
CA ALA A 159 8.71 -18.16 14.79
C ALA A 159 8.48 -17.17 15.95
N CYS A 160 7.55 -16.22 15.78
CA CYS A 160 7.20 -15.28 16.85
C CYS A 160 6.59 -16.00 18.07
N LYS A 161 5.73 -16.99 17.86
CA LYS A 161 5.14 -17.77 18.97
C LYS A 161 6.20 -18.54 19.76
N ASN A 162 7.13 -19.19 19.06
CA ASN A 162 8.21 -19.93 19.71
C ASN A 162 9.11 -18.99 20.52
N TYR A 163 9.49 -17.84 19.94
CA TYR A 163 10.26 -16.82 20.64
C TYR A 163 9.58 -16.39 21.95
N VAL A 164 8.29 -16.06 21.90
CA VAL A 164 7.52 -15.63 23.09
C VAL A 164 7.50 -16.72 24.17
N LYS A 165 7.28 -17.98 23.79
CA LYS A 165 7.29 -19.11 24.74
C LYS A 165 8.65 -19.30 25.40
N GLU A 166 9.73 -19.05 24.68
CA GLU A 166 11.10 -19.29 25.14
C GLU A 166 11.68 -18.12 25.95
N THR A 167 11.13 -16.92 25.85
CA THR A 167 11.75 -15.72 26.42
C THR A 167 10.86 -14.98 27.41
N ILE A 168 9.56 -14.86 27.13
CA ILE A 168 8.64 -14.01 27.90
C ILE A 168 7.78 -14.83 28.87
N LEU A 169 7.40 -16.05 28.48
CA LEU A 169 6.49 -16.91 29.27
C LEU A 169 7.21 -17.97 30.11
N LYS A 170 8.54 -17.87 30.27
CA LYS A 170 9.29 -18.70 31.22
C LYS A 170 9.06 -18.22 32.64
#